data_AF-A0A973IZY1-F1
#
_entry.id   AF-A0A973IZY1-F1
#
_cell.length_a   1.000
_cell.length_b   1.000
_cell.length_c   1.000
_cell.angle_alpha   90.00
_cell.angle_beta   90.00
_cell.angle_gamma   90.00
#
_symmetry.space_group_name_H-M   'P 1'
#
loop_
_entity.id
_entity.type
_entity.pdbx_description
1 polymer ?
#
loop_
_entity_poly.entity_id
_entity_poly.type
_entity_poly.pdbx_seq_one_letter_code
_entity_poly.pdbx_strand_id
1 'polypeptide(L)'
;PSNVEKSIITFPKGAQAGIFLHGIFEELDFSNPSVEKIGELAGTGLERYNFDKTWLPCIVKMVQDVLETPIDPQDATFTLGSLRTNSWITELEFYFPLRFVTSTRLAGVLRDHGVLPGGTDLASLASILQFTPAKGMLMGFMDMVFERNGRYYLLDWKSNHLGNSIDDYGPEAMMAAMQHNLYPLQYLLYTVALNRYLSTRVENYRYGTHFGGVIYVFLRGVQRERGWSRGFYRDLPPEALIVELANLLIGEE
;
A
#
# COMPACT_ATOMS: atom_id res chain seq x y z
N PRO A 1 -29.74 4.20 22.22
CA PRO A 1 -28.76 3.62 21.27
C PRO A 1 -27.49 3.25 22.04
N SER A 2 -27.16 1.96 22.08
CA SER A 2 -26.02 1.40 22.79
C SER A 2 -24.74 2.20 22.52
N ASN A 3 -23.99 2.46 23.58
CA ASN A 3 -22.72 3.18 23.56
C ASN A 3 -21.69 2.28 22.85
N VAL A 4 -21.71 2.26 21.51
CA VAL A 4 -20.74 1.50 20.72
C VAL A 4 -19.37 2.08 21.03
N GLU A 5 -18.47 1.23 21.55
CA GLU A 5 -17.10 1.62 21.84
C GLU A 5 -16.45 2.20 20.57
N LYS A 6 -15.89 3.40 20.70
CA LYS A 6 -15.20 4.07 19.61
C LYS A 6 -13.84 3.42 19.40
N SER A 7 -13.68 2.76 18.27
CA SER A 7 -12.43 2.18 17.81
C SER A 7 -12.21 2.52 16.34
N ILE A 8 -10.99 2.29 15.84
CA ILE A 8 -10.73 2.48 14.41
C ILE A 8 -11.60 1.57 13.52
N ILE A 9 -12.03 0.41 14.05
CA ILE A 9 -12.93 -0.51 13.34
C ILE A 9 -14.30 0.16 13.14
N THR A 10 -14.83 0.82 14.17
CA THR A 10 -16.14 1.49 14.14
C THR A 10 -16.11 2.91 13.59
N PHE A 11 -14.92 3.46 13.29
CA PHE A 11 -14.77 4.77 12.66
C PHE A 11 -15.54 4.82 11.33
N PRO A 12 -16.18 5.95 10.95
CA PRO A 12 -16.96 6.06 9.72
C PRO A 12 -16.23 5.52 8.48
N LYS A 13 -16.98 4.89 7.58
CA LYS A 13 -16.48 4.35 6.31
C LYS A 13 -16.75 5.33 5.16
N GLY A 14 -16.13 5.07 4.01
CA GLY A 14 -16.35 5.82 2.78
C GLY A 14 -15.17 6.74 2.41
N ALA A 15 -15.27 7.35 1.25
CA ALA A 15 -14.17 8.10 0.63
C ALA A 15 -13.62 9.22 1.53
N GLN A 16 -14.50 9.99 2.19
CA GLN A 16 -14.07 11.08 3.06
C GLN A 16 -13.25 10.60 4.27
N ALA A 17 -13.66 9.48 4.87
CA ALA A 17 -12.90 8.86 5.95
C ALA A 17 -11.56 8.32 5.44
N GLY A 18 -11.53 7.73 4.24
CA GLY A 18 -10.29 7.27 3.60
C GLY A 18 -9.31 8.42 3.37
N ILE A 19 -9.74 9.49 2.69
CA ILE A 19 -8.91 10.68 2.41
C ILE A 19 -8.35 11.26 3.71
N PHE A 20 -9.18 11.38 4.75
CA PHE A 20 -8.72 11.84 6.05
C PHE A 20 -7.61 10.95 6.64
N LEU A 21 -7.82 9.63 6.67
CA LEU A 21 -6.84 8.71 7.24
C LEU A 21 -5.53 8.69 6.44
N HIS A 22 -5.59 8.75 5.11
CA HIS A 22 -4.40 8.86 4.26
C HIS A 22 -3.66 10.17 4.51
N GLY A 23 -4.37 11.29 4.59
CA GLY A 23 -3.78 12.61 4.82
C GLY A 23 -2.98 12.71 6.12
N ILE A 24 -3.33 11.93 7.15
CA ILE A 24 -2.50 11.84 8.36
C ILE A 24 -1.10 11.32 8.02
N PHE A 25 -1.00 10.23 7.24
CA PHE A 25 0.28 9.62 6.87
C PHE A 25 1.04 10.42 5.80
N GLU A 26 0.34 11.21 5.00
CA GLU A 26 0.96 12.14 4.04
C GLU A 26 1.73 13.26 4.76
N GLU A 27 1.13 13.82 5.81
CA GLU A 27 1.71 14.95 6.58
C GLU A 27 2.65 14.50 7.73
N LEU A 28 2.71 13.21 8.03
CA LEU A 28 3.47 12.68 9.17
C LEU A 28 4.98 12.70 8.95
N ASP A 29 5.72 13.13 9.97
CA ASP A 29 7.17 12.90 10.08
C ASP A 29 7.46 11.53 10.71
N PHE A 30 7.71 10.53 9.85
CA PHE A 30 8.03 9.16 10.27
C PHE A 30 9.36 9.03 11.03
N SER A 31 10.26 10.02 10.93
CA SER A 31 11.56 9.99 11.62
C SER A 31 11.49 10.48 13.07
N ASN A 32 10.41 11.18 13.44
CA ASN A 32 10.18 11.64 14.80
C ASN A 32 8.67 11.75 15.12
N PRO A 33 7.95 10.62 15.16
CA PRO A 33 6.51 10.61 15.37
C PRO A 33 6.15 10.68 16.86
N SER A 34 5.95 11.88 17.39
CA SER A 34 5.48 12.07 18.77
C SER A 34 3.95 11.98 18.86
N VAL A 35 3.45 11.54 20.01
CA VAL A 35 2.00 11.43 20.26
C VAL A 35 1.30 12.78 20.13
N GLU A 36 1.98 13.85 20.54
CA GLU A 36 1.48 15.23 20.43
C GLU A 36 1.28 15.63 18.96
N LYS A 37 2.30 15.43 18.12
CA LYS A 37 2.21 15.74 16.67
C LYS A 37 1.14 14.91 15.98
N ILE A 38 1.04 13.62 16.29
CA ILE A 38 -0.01 12.73 15.77
C ILE A 38 -1.38 13.25 16.19
N GLY A 39 -1.53 13.67 17.46
CA GLY A 39 -2.75 14.26 17.99
C GLY A 39 -3.15 15.57 17.30
N GLU A 40 -2.18 16.44 17.00
CA GLU A 40 -2.40 17.69 16.27
C GLU A 40 -2.88 17.45 14.83
N LEU A 41 -2.22 16.54 14.10
CA LEU A 41 -2.60 16.15 12.74
C LEU A 41 -4.00 15.52 12.70
N ALA A 42 -4.24 14.53 13.57
CA ALA A 42 -5.52 13.86 13.66
C ALA A 42 -6.64 14.81 14.11
N GLY A 43 -6.38 15.71 15.07
CA GLY A 43 -7.33 16.71 15.53
C GLY A 43 -7.71 17.70 14.43
N THR A 44 -6.72 18.22 13.71
CA THR A 44 -6.92 19.13 12.57
C THR A 44 -7.71 18.45 11.46
N GLY A 45 -7.40 17.19 11.14
CA GLY A 45 -8.13 16.44 10.13
C GLY A 45 -9.57 16.12 10.54
N LEU A 46 -9.82 15.75 11.81
CA LEU A 46 -11.19 15.56 12.32
C LEU A 46 -12.04 16.82 12.14
N GLU A 47 -11.50 18.01 12.45
CA GLU A 47 -12.18 19.28 12.21
C GLU A 47 -12.40 19.54 10.71
N ARG A 48 -11.35 19.39 9.88
CA ARG A 48 -11.39 19.61 8.43
C ARG A 48 -12.47 18.76 7.74
N TYR A 49 -12.63 17.51 8.16
CA TYR A 49 -13.59 16.57 7.59
C TYR A 49 -14.89 16.44 8.39
N ASN A 50 -15.11 17.31 9.39
CA ASN A 50 -16.32 17.39 10.20
C ASN A 50 -16.69 16.07 10.92
N PHE A 51 -15.68 15.37 11.42
CA PHE A 51 -15.83 14.22 12.30
C PHE A 51 -15.75 14.64 13.78
N ASP A 52 -16.51 13.96 14.63
CA ASP A 52 -16.54 14.26 16.07
C ASP A 52 -15.15 14.06 16.73
N LYS A 53 -14.68 15.05 17.49
CA LYS A 53 -13.39 15.01 18.20
C LYS A 53 -13.23 13.84 19.16
N THR A 54 -14.33 13.24 19.61
CA THR A 54 -14.31 12.03 20.45
C THR A 54 -13.75 10.79 19.72
N TRP A 55 -13.51 10.85 18.40
CA TRP A 55 -12.76 9.83 17.66
C TRP A 55 -11.22 9.97 17.78
N LEU A 56 -10.72 11.11 18.26
CA LEU A 56 -9.28 11.39 18.34
C LEU A 56 -8.48 10.28 19.02
N PRO A 57 -8.88 9.73 20.19
CA PRO A 57 -8.07 8.73 20.88
C PRO A 57 -7.84 7.46 20.06
N CYS A 58 -8.86 6.95 19.34
CA CYS A 58 -8.70 5.72 18.56
C CYS A 58 -7.92 5.94 17.26
N ILE A 59 -7.95 7.15 16.70
CA ILE A 59 -7.14 7.50 15.51
C ILE A 59 -5.68 7.62 15.91
N VAL A 60 -5.38 8.35 16.99
CA VAL A 60 -4.00 8.47 17.53
C VAL A 60 -3.44 7.08 17.82
N LYS A 61 -4.22 6.22 18.49
CA LYS A 61 -3.82 4.83 18.74
C LYS A 61 -3.55 4.05 17.44
N MET A 62 -4.42 4.13 16.43
CA MET A 62 -4.19 3.45 15.16
C MET A 62 -2.88 3.90 14.51
N VAL A 63 -2.61 5.20 14.49
CA VAL A 63 -1.37 5.74 13.90
C VAL A 63 -0.15 5.22 14.67
N GLN A 64 -0.19 5.23 16.00
CA GLN A 64 0.88 4.63 16.81
C GLN A 64 1.05 3.14 16.51
N ASP A 65 -0.03 2.37 16.44
CA ASP A 65 0.02 0.94 16.13
C ASP A 65 0.67 0.72 14.74
N VAL A 66 0.34 1.52 13.73
CA VAL A 66 0.99 1.46 12.40
C VAL A 66 2.48 1.78 12.44
N LEU A 67 2.87 2.78 13.23
CA LEU A 67 4.27 3.23 13.32
C LEU A 67 5.15 2.32 14.16
N GLU A 68 4.56 1.59 15.10
CA GLU A 68 5.29 0.80 16.10
C GLU A 68 5.18 -0.71 15.87
N THR A 69 4.28 -1.17 15.00
CA THR A 69 4.21 -2.60 14.65
C THR A 69 5.36 -2.97 13.73
N PRO A 70 6.15 -4.02 14.05
CA PRO A 70 7.15 -4.52 13.14
C PRO A 70 6.51 -5.02 11.85
N ILE A 71 6.94 -4.50 10.70
CA ILE A 71 6.32 -4.81 9.40
C ILE A 71 6.98 -6.02 8.74
N ASP A 72 8.24 -6.28 9.05
CA ASP A 72 8.96 -7.40 8.48
C ASP A 72 8.93 -8.64 9.39
N PRO A 73 8.23 -9.74 9.03
CA PRO A 73 8.37 -11.04 9.69
C PRO A 73 9.81 -11.51 9.93
N GLN A 74 10.75 -11.14 9.06
CA GLN A 74 12.14 -11.58 9.15
C GLN A 74 12.99 -10.62 9.98
N ASP A 75 12.46 -9.45 10.31
CA ASP A 75 13.14 -8.41 11.07
C ASP A 75 12.17 -7.67 11.99
N ALA A 76 12.06 -8.20 13.20
CA ALA A 76 11.18 -7.67 14.24
C ALA A 76 11.61 -6.28 14.77
N THR A 77 12.74 -5.74 14.31
CA THR A 77 13.20 -4.40 14.73
C THR A 77 12.66 -3.28 13.86
N PHE A 78 12.20 -3.60 12.65
CA PHE A 78 11.79 -2.59 11.68
C PHE A 78 10.34 -2.17 11.82
N THR A 79 10.14 -0.90 12.12
CA THR A 79 8.83 -0.25 12.12
C THR A 79 8.86 1.02 11.26
N LEU A 80 7.70 1.52 10.81
CA LEU A 80 7.67 2.75 10.03
C LEU A 80 8.09 3.98 10.82
N GLY A 81 7.85 3.98 12.13
CA GLY A 81 8.35 5.02 13.05
C GLY A 81 9.87 5.02 13.25
N SER A 82 10.61 4.12 12.58
CA SER A 82 12.07 4.06 12.61
C SER A 82 12.73 4.53 11.29
N LEU A 83 11.93 5.06 10.35
CA LEU A 83 12.46 5.58 9.10
C LEU A 83 13.40 6.75 9.33
N ARG A 84 14.46 6.81 8.52
CA ARG A 84 15.44 7.88 8.62
C ARG A 84 14.90 9.13 7.95
N THR A 85 15.24 10.31 8.47
CA THR A 85 14.90 11.58 7.81
C THR A 85 15.33 11.54 6.34
N ASN A 86 14.44 11.98 5.44
CA ASN A 86 14.62 11.97 3.98
C ASN A 86 14.70 10.58 3.34
N SER A 87 14.29 9.50 4.02
CA SER A 87 14.24 8.15 3.44
C SER A 87 12.84 7.76 2.93
N TRP A 88 11.92 8.71 2.76
CA TRP A 88 10.61 8.44 2.17
C TRP A 88 10.09 9.62 1.35
N ILE A 89 9.18 9.33 0.45
CA ILE A 89 8.38 10.28 -0.32
C ILE A 89 6.93 9.82 -0.22
N THR A 90 6.04 10.73 0.12
CA THR A 90 4.58 10.52 0.09
C THR A 90 4.00 11.03 -1.23
N GLU A 91 2.87 10.46 -1.65
CA GLU A 91 2.14 10.87 -2.86
C GLU A 91 3.02 10.98 -4.11
N LEU A 92 3.86 9.96 -4.35
CA LEU A 92 4.76 9.96 -5.52
C LEU A 92 3.92 9.79 -6.80
N GLU A 93 3.74 10.90 -7.51
CA GLU A 93 3.13 10.92 -8.83
C GLU A 93 4.03 10.18 -9.84
N PHE A 94 3.40 9.37 -10.67
CA PHE A 94 4.06 8.76 -11.82
C PHE A 94 3.17 8.85 -13.06
N TYR A 95 3.83 8.88 -14.21
CA TYR A 95 3.18 8.75 -15.50
C TYR A 95 4.11 8.04 -16.48
N PHE A 96 3.54 7.23 -17.36
CA PHE A 96 4.27 6.67 -18.49
C PHE A 96 3.37 6.50 -19.71
N PRO A 97 3.93 6.56 -20.94
CA PRO A 97 3.18 6.26 -22.14
C PRO A 97 2.77 4.79 -22.13
N LEU A 98 1.47 4.56 -22.28
CA LEU A 98 0.88 3.24 -22.38
C LEU A 98 0.77 2.85 -23.85
N ARG A 99 1.51 1.80 -24.23
CA ARG A 99 1.36 1.12 -25.52
C ARG A 99 -0.06 0.55 -25.65
N PHE A 100 -0.43 0.23 -26.89
CA PHE A 100 -1.68 -0.49 -27.12
C PHE A 100 -1.66 -1.85 -26.40
N VAL A 101 -2.42 -1.94 -25.32
CA VAL A 101 -2.55 -3.13 -24.47
C VAL A 101 -4.00 -3.59 -24.46
N THR A 102 -4.20 -4.90 -24.53
CA THR A 102 -5.52 -5.53 -24.42
C THR A 102 -5.56 -6.38 -23.16
N SER A 103 -6.76 -6.59 -22.61
CA SER A 103 -6.95 -7.49 -21.47
C SER A 103 -6.40 -8.89 -21.75
N THR A 104 -6.56 -9.41 -22.97
CA THR A 104 -6.04 -10.72 -23.37
C THR A 104 -4.51 -10.80 -23.30
N ARG A 105 -3.80 -9.76 -23.74
CA ARG A 105 -2.32 -9.74 -23.71
C ARG A 105 -1.80 -9.64 -22.28
N LEU A 106 -2.40 -8.77 -21.47
CA LEU A 106 -2.03 -8.62 -20.07
C LEU A 106 -2.36 -9.89 -19.27
N ALA A 107 -3.54 -10.48 -19.47
CA ALA A 107 -3.93 -11.76 -18.88
C ALA A 107 -3.03 -12.93 -19.31
N GLY A 108 -2.45 -12.88 -20.51
CA GLY A 108 -1.41 -13.81 -20.96
C GLY A 108 -0.20 -13.76 -20.03
N VAL A 109 0.44 -12.59 -19.92
CA VAL A 109 1.60 -12.38 -19.05
C VAL A 109 1.28 -12.79 -17.61
N LEU A 110 0.14 -12.38 -17.05
CA LEU A 110 -0.22 -12.72 -15.68
C LEU A 110 -0.32 -14.25 -15.45
N ARG A 111 -0.91 -15.00 -16.38
CA ARG A 111 -1.02 -16.47 -16.25
C ARG A 111 0.34 -17.16 -16.23
N ASP A 112 1.29 -16.67 -17.01
CA ASP A 112 2.60 -17.30 -17.18
C ASP A 112 3.45 -17.23 -15.89
N HIS A 113 3.14 -16.28 -14.99
CA HIS A 113 3.85 -16.09 -13.71
C HIS A 113 3.18 -16.75 -12.49
N GLY A 114 1.99 -17.34 -12.66
CA GLY A 114 1.37 -18.18 -11.63
C GLY A 114 1.08 -17.48 -10.29
N VAL A 115 1.54 -18.08 -9.18
CA VAL A 115 1.31 -17.56 -7.82
C VAL A 115 2.52 -16.77 -7.34
N LEU A 116 2.30 -15.52 -6.93
CA LEU A 116 3.34 -14.63 -6.40
C LEU A 116 3.77 -15.00 -4.98
N PRO A 117 4.96 -14.57 -4.52
CA PRO A 117 5.44 -14.85 -3.16
C PRO A 117 4.47 -14.43 -2.05
N GLY A 118 3.72 -13.34 -2.24
CA GLY A 118 2.68 -12.88 -1.31
C GLY A 118 1.41 -13.73 -1.27
N GLY A 119 1.30 -14.78 -2.11
CA GLY A 119 0.16 -15.69 -2.21
C GLY A 119 -0.91 -15.26 -3.22
N THR A 120 -0.68 -14.17 -3.96
CA THR A 120 -1.59 -13.76 -5.04
C THR A 120 -1.53 -14.74 -6.21
N ASP A 121 -2.67 -15.32 -6.58
CA ASP A 121 -2.83 -16.10 -7.80
C ASP A 121 -3.12 -15.20 -9.02
N LEU A 122 -2.12 -15.05 -9.90
CA LEU A 122 -2.24 -14.24 -11.10
C LEU A 122 -3.10 -14.89 -12.19
N ALA A 123 -3.27 -16.22 -12.19
CA ALA A 123 -4.18 -16.88 -13.11
C ALA A 123 -5.64 -16.54 -12.76
N SER A 124 -5.97 -16.50 -11.47
CA SER A 124 -7.27 -16.02 -10.98
C SER A 124 -7.50 -14.56 -11.36
N LEU A 125 -6.52 -13.67 -11.15
CA LEU A 125 -6.61 -12.26 -11.58
C LEU A 125 -6.80 -12.14 -13.10
N ALA A 126 -6.04 -12.91 -13.89
CA ALA A 126 -6.13 -12.91 -15.35
C ALA A 126 -7.51 -13.32 -15.86
N SER A 127 -8.21 -14.21 -15.13
CA SER A 127 -9.53 -14.73 -15.53
C SER A 127 -10.65 -13.69 -15.42
N ILE A 128 -10.51 -12.72 -14.51
CA ILE A 128 -11.50 -11.65 -14.27
C ILE A 128 -11.10 -10.33 -14.93
N LEU A 129 -9.90 -10.26 -15.51
CA LEU A 129 -9.37 -9.04 -16.12
C LEU A 129 -10.10 -8.71 -17.42
N GLN A 130 -10.96 -7.69 -17.37
CA GLN A 130 -11.73 -7.23 -18.52
C GLN A 130 -11.68 -5.71 -18.62
N PHE A 131 -11.11 -5.21 -19.71
CA PHE A 131 -11.10 -3.79 -20.05
C PHE A 131 -11.03 -3.58 -21.56
N THR A 132 -11.58 -2.46 -22.04
CA THR A 132 -11.47 -2.04 -23.45
C THR A 132 -10.01 -1.76 -23.77
N PRO A 133 -9.49 -2.19 -24.94
CA PRO A 133 -8.11 -1.93 -25.32
C PRO A 133 -7.67 -0.49 -25.03
N ALA A 134 -6.54 -0.34 -24.35
CA ALA A 134 -6.05 0.92 -23.82
C ALA A 134 -4.76 1.33 -24.54
N LYS A 135 -4.65 2.63 -24.83
CA LYS A 135 -3.44 3.30 -25.33
C LYS A 135 -3.50 4.75 -24.85
N GLY A 136 -2.37 5.35 -24.51
CA GLY A 136 -2.33 6.75 -24.11
C GLY A 136 -1.29 6.99 -23.03
N MET A 137 -1.70 7.63 -21.94
CA MET A 137 -0.87 7.83 -20.76
C MET A 137 -1.51 7.10 -19.58
N LEU A 138 -0.71 6.36 -18.82
CA LEU A 138 -1.12 5.86 -17.52
C LEU A 138 -0.52 6.79 -16.47
N MET A 139 -1.35 7.27 -15.54
CA MET A 139 -0.97 8.17 -14.46
C MET A 139 -1.51 7.62 -13.15
N GLY A 140 -0.81 7.88 -12.05
CA GLY A 140 -1.24 7.49 -10.72
C GLY A 140 -0.35 8.08 -9.64
N PHE A 141 -0.74 7.80 -8.40
CA PHE A 141 -0.04 8.24 -7.20
C PHE A 141 0.24 7.01 -6.34
N MET A 142 1.47 6.91 -5.86
CA MET A 142 1.85 5.91 -4.85
C MET A 142 1.84 6.61 -3.49
N ASP A 143 1.01 6.14 -2.57
CA ASP A 143 0.84 6.77 -1.26
C ASP A 143 2.19 6.99 -0.56
N MET A 144 3.09 6.01 -0.62
CA MET A 144 4.43 6.13 -0.05
C MET A 144 5.45 5.25 -0.75
N VAL A 145 6.63 5.80 -0.99
CA VAL A 145 7.85 5.05 -1.33
C VAL A 145 8.89 5.36 -0.28
N PHE A 146 9.48 4.34 0.32
CA PHE A 146 10.55 4.53 1.30
C PHE A 146 11.77 3.67 1.01
N GLU A 147 12.92 4.13 1.45
CA GLU A 147 14.20 3.45 1.37
C GLU A 147 14.60 2.93 2.75
N ARG A 148 15.12 1.70 2.75
CA ARG A 148 15.72 1.08 3.92
C ARG A 148 16.88 0.18 3.50
N ASN A 149 18.06 0.44 4.04
CA ASN A 149 19.27 -0.38 3.84
C ASN A 149 19.60 -0.64 2.35
N GLY A 150 19.44 0.39 1.50
CA GLY A 150 19.63 0.35 0.06
C GLY A 150 18.47 -0.25 -0.73
N ARG A 151 17.36 -0.60 -0.08
CA ARG A 151 16.18 -1.20 -0.72
C ARG A 151 14.97 -0.26 -0.68
N TYR A 152 14.27 -0.13 -1.79
CA TYR A 152 13.11 0.73 -1.97
C TYR A 152 11.82 -0.07 -1.90
N TYR A 153 10.90 0.36 -1.06
CA TYR A 153 9.62 -0.29 -0.81
C TYR A 153 8.50 0.60 -1.28
N LEU A 154 7.51 -0.02 -1.93
CA LEU A 154 6.24 0.61 -2.22
C LEU A 154 5.27 0.32 -1.08
N LEU A 155 4.58 1.35 -0.60
CA LEU A 155 3.56 1.20 0.42
C LEU A 155 2.28 1.92 -0.01
N ASP A 156 1.14 1.26 0.22
CA ASP A 156 -0.20 1.78 -0.05
C ASP A 156 -1.10 1.61 1.19
N TRP A 157 -1.79 2.69 1.58
CA TRP A 157 -2.68 2.69 2.74
C TRP A 157 -4.08 2.24 2.32
N LYS A 158 -4.70 1.35 3.10
CA LYS A 158 -6.03 0.84 2.84
C LYS A 158 -6.95 1.10 4.03
N SER A 159 -7.92 1.99 3.85
CA SER A 159 -8.96 2.26 4.86
C SER A 159 -10.16 1.30 4.79
N ASN A 160 -10.04 0.20 4.04
CA ASN A 160 -11.10 -0.78 3.79
C ASN A 160 -11.69 -1.31 5.09
N HIS A 161 -13.01 -1.45 5.13
CA HIS A 161 -13.72 -2.07 6.24
C HIS A 161 -13.99 -3.54 5.92
N LEU A 162 -13.21 -4.45 6.51
CA LEU A 162 -13.32 -5.90 6.26
C LEU A 162 -14.34 -6.58 7.19
N GLY A 163 -14.67 -5.95 8.31
CA GLY A 163 -15.66 -6.43 9.27
C GLY A 163 -15.62 -5.65 10.57
N ASN A 164 -16.33 -6.15 11.59
CA ASN A 164 -16.58 -5.47 12.85
C ASN A 164 -15.63 -5.92 13.98
N SER A 165 -14.70 -6.83 13.69
CA SER A 165 -13.66 -7.31 14.62
C SER A 165 -12.29 -7.21 13.99
N ILE A 166 -11.25 -7.18 14.83
CA ILE A 166 -9.86 -7.33 14.39
C ILE A 166 -9.63 -8.68 13.69
N ASP A 167 -10.45 -9.68 14.01
CA ASP A 167 -10.38 -11.00 13.41
C ASP A 167 -10.68 -10.98 11.91
N ASP A 168 -11.48 -10.01 11.46
CA ASP A 168 -11.83 -9.78 10.05
C ASP A 168 -10.67 -9.18 9.23
N TYR A 169 -9.52 -8.87 9.86
CA TYR A 169 -8.30 -8.40 9.21
C TYR A 169 -7.17 -9.44 9.27
N GLY A 170 -7.54 -10.71 9.40
CA GLY A 170 -6.60 -11.82 9.25
C GLY A 170 -6.11 -12.01 7.80
N PRO A 171 -5.08 -12.84 7.58
CA PRO A 171 -4.48 -13.05 6.26
C PRO A 171 -5.48 -13.45 5.17
N GLU A 172 -6.43 -14.34 5.48
CA GLU A 172 -7.43 -14.83 4.52
C GLU A 172 -8.39 -13.71 4.06
N ALA A 173 -8.92 -12.93 5.01
CA ALA A 173 -9.83 -11.82 4.71
C ALA A 173 -9.12 -10.69 3.96
N MET A 174 -7.86 -10.38 4.34
CA MET A 174 -7.04 -9.42 3.60
C MET A 174 -6.73 -9.92 2.19
N MET A 175 -6.39 -11.19 2.01
CA MET A 175 -6.14 -11.77 0.68
C MET A 175 -7.40 -11.68 -0.20
N ALA A 176 -8.58 -12.02 0.35
CA ALA A 176 -9.83 -11.86 -0.37
C ALA A 176 -10.10 -10.40 -0.77
N ALA A 177 -9.80 -9.44 0.12
CA ALA A 177 -9.91 -8.02 -0.17
C ALA A 177 -8.91 -7.56 -1.25
N MET A 178 -7.67 -8.05 -1.22
CA MET A 178 -6.65 -7.78 -2.24
C MET A 178 -7.15 -8.22 -3.63
N GLN A 179 -7.65 -9.45 -3.74
CA GLN A 179 -8.17 -10.00 -4.99
C GLN A 179 -9.42 -9.26 -5.47
N HIS A 180 -10.39 -9.04 -4.58
CA HIS A 180 -11.66 -8.39 -4.92
C HIS A 180 -11.48 -6.98 -5.48
N ASN A 181 -10.54 -6.21 -4.92
CA ASN A 181 -10.29 -4.83 -5.32
C ASN A 181 -9.22 -4.70 -6.41
N LEU A 182 -8.75 -5.82 -6.99
CA LEU A 182 -7.69 -5.85 -8.00
C LEU A 182 -6.40 -5.12 -7.56
N TYR A 183 -6.12 -5.07 -6.26
CA TYR A 183 -4.90 -4.45 -5.73
C TYR A 183 -3.61 -5.11 -6.28
N PRO A 184 -3.59 -6.41 -6.62
CA PRO A 184 -2.46 -6.95 -7.34
C PRO A 184 -2.17 -6.31 -8.69
N LEU A 185 -3.20 -5.99 -9.48
CA LEU A 185 -2.99 -5.25 -10.72
C LEU A 185 -2.43 -3.86 -10.41
N GLN A 186 -2.95 -3.18 -9.39
CA GLN A 186 -2.47 -1.86 -8.96
C GLN A 186 -0.99 -1.90 -8.60
N TYR A 187 -0.56 -2.75 -7.67
CA TYR A 187 0.84 -2.76 -7.25
C TYR A 187 1.78 -3.22 -8.35
N LEU A 188 1.35 -4.07 -9.29
CA LEU A 188 2.17 -4.47 -10.43
C LEU A 188 2.43 -3.27 -11.36
N LEU A 189 1.40 -2.49 -11.66
CA LEU A 189 1.53 -1.25 -12.43
C LEU A 189 2.42 -0.23 -11.71
N TYR A 190 2.25 -0.09 -10.40
CA TYR A 190 3.07 0.81 -9.60
C TYR A 190 4.52 0.32 -9.52
N THR A 191 4.75 -0.99 -9.41
CA THR A 191 6.10 -1.56 -9.38
C THR A 191 6.81 -1.33 -10.71
N VAL A 192 6.13 -1.45 -11.87
CA VAL A 192 6.70 -1.09 -13.17
C VAL A 192 7.10 0.38 -13.21
N ALA A 193 6.21 1.28 -12.77
CA ALA A 193 6.50 2.71 -12.73
C ALA A 193 7.66 3.05 -11.79
N LEU A 194 7.67 2.48 -10.59
CA LEU A 194 8.70 2.72 -9.58
C LEU A 194 10.05 2.14 -10.03
N ASN A 195 10.06 0.95 -10.62
CA ASN A 195 11.27 0.33 -11.16
C ASN A 195 11.94 1.25 -12.21
N ARG A 196 11.13 1.81 -13.12
CA ARG A 196 11.59 2.80 -14.12
C ARG A 196 12.02 4.12 -13.47
N TYR A 197 11.28 4.59 -12.47
CA TYR A 197 11.64 5.81 -11.74
C TYR A 197 13.01 5.68 -11.07
N LEU A 198 13.25 4.55 -10.39
CA LEU A 198 14.50 4.27 -9.69
C LEU A 198 15.67 4.04 -10.65
N SER A 199 15.47 3.35 -11.79
CA SER A 199 16.54 3.12 -12.77
C SER A 199 17.13 4.41 -13.35
N THR A 200 16.36 5.49 -13.37
CA THR A 200 16.82 6.82 -13.85
C THR A 200 17.49 7.69 -12.79
N ARG A 201 17.43 7.30 -11.50
CA ARG A 201 17.83 8.17 -10.36
C ARG A 201 18.82 7.52 -9.42
N VAL A 202 18.77 6.20 -9.29
CA VAL A 202 19.62 5.44 -8.38
C VAL A 202 20.80 4.90 -9.20
N GLU A 203 22.01 5.29 -8.81
CA GLU A 203 23.22 4.83 -9.47
C GLU A 203 23.36 3.30 -9.36
N ASN A 204 23.72 2.64 -10.47
CA ASN A 204 23.87 1.18 -10.53
C ASN A 204 22.64 0.39 -10.05
N TYR A 205 21.44 0.95 -10.21
CA TYR A 205 20.20 0.31 -9.82
C TYR A 205 20.00 -1.05 -10.50
N ARG A 206 19.53 -2.01 -9.71
CA ARG A 206 19.19 -3.38 -10.10
C ARG A 206 17.98 -3.81 -9.29
N TYR A 207 16.92 -4.28 -9.95
CA TYR A 207 15.67 -4.65 -9.29
C TYR A 207 15.91 -5.70 -8.19
N GLY A 208 16.60 -6.80 -8.53
CA GLY A 208 16.82 -7.91 -7.58
C GLY A 208 17.50 -7.53 -6.27
N THR A 209 18.32 -6.48 -6.24
CA THR A 209 19.02 -6.04 -5.01
C THR A 209 18.37 -4.81 -4.37
N HIS A 210 17.84 -3.89 -5.16
CA HIS A 210 17.37 -2.59 -4.70
C HIS A 210 15.85 -2.51 -4.52
N PHE A 211 15.05 -3.38 -5.13
CA PHE A 211 13.61 -3.39 -4.87
C PHE A 211 13.29 -4.24 -3.64
N GLY A 212 12.64 -3.61 -2.66
CA GLY A 212 12.33 -4.18 -1.35
C GLY A 212 11.04 -4.99 -1.30
N GLY A 213 10.09 -4.67 -2.17
CA GLY A 213 8.76 -5.28 -2.21
C GLY A 213 7.65 -4.24 -2.09
N VAL A 214 6.42 -4.74 -2.08
CA VAL A 214 5.19 -3.96 -1.92
C VAL A 214 4.56 -4.27 -0.58
N ILE A 215 3.94 -3.27 0.04
CA ILE A 215 3.32 -3.35 1.36
C ILE A 215 1.95 -2.66 1.29
N TYR A 216 0.90 -3.40 1.57
CA TYR A 216 -0.46 -2.85 1.66
C TYR A 216 -0.88 -2.87 3.13
N VAL A 217 -1.18 -1.70 3.68
CA VAL A 217 -1.50 -1.54 5.10
C VAL A 217 -2.98 -1.27 5.28
N PHE A 218 -3.72 -2.30 5.69
CA PHE A 218 -5.12 -2.18 6.09
C PHE A 218 -5.21 -1.52 7.47
N LEU A 219 -5.29 -0.18 7.49
CA LEU A 219 -5.15 0.67 8.68
C LEU A 219 -6.03 0.22 9.86
N ARG A 220 -7.27 -0.18 9.58
CA ARG A 220 -8.24 -0.64 10.61
C ARG A 220 -7.85 -1.97 11.27
N GLY A 221 -7.00 -2.75 10.61
CA GLY A 221 -6.57 -4.08 11.01
C GLY A 221 -5.24 -4.13 11.72
N VAL A 222 -4.54 -3.01 11.86
CA VAL A 222 -3.23 -2.97 12.53
C VAL A 222 -3.43 -2.85 14.03
N GLN A 223 -2.84 -3.80 14.77
CA GLN A 223 -2.75 -3.79 16.23
C GLN A 223 -1.37 -4.30 16.63
N ARG A 224 -0.62 -3.49 17.39
CA ARG A 224 0.76 -3.80 17.77
C ARG A 224 0.88 -5.14 18.47
N GLU A 225 -0.09 -5.48 19.32
CA GLU A 225 -0.11 -6.70 20.13
C GLU A 225 -0.37 -7.97 19.30
N ARG A 226 -0.88 -7.83 18.07
CA ARG A 226 -1.14 -8.94 17.13
C ARG A 226 0.01 -9.13 16.12
N GLY A 227 0.96 -8.21 16.08
CA GLY A 227 2.11 -8.24 15.18
C GLY A 227 1.73 -8.11 13.70
N TRP A 228 2.68 -8.43 12.82
CA TRP A 228 2.56 -8.20 11.38
C TRP A 228 1.46 -9.02 10.67
N SER A 229 0.98 -10.10 11.28
CA SER A 229 0.05 -11.03 10.62
C SER A 229 -1.36 -10.46 10.36
N ARG A 230 -1.65 -9.26 10.90
CA ARG A 230 -2.91 -8.56 10.71
C ARG A 230 -2.66 -7.13 10.28
N GLY A 231 -3.44 -6.65 9.33
CA GLY A 231 -3.31 -5.31 8.79
C GLY A 231 -2.19 -5.13 7.75
N PHE A 232 -1.29 -6.10 7.57
CA PHE A 232 -0.22 -6.01 6.58
C PHE A 232 -0.32 -7.13 5.54
N TYR A 233 -0.38 -6.75 4.27
CA TYR A 233 -0.12 -7.62 3.13
C TYR A 233 1.24 -7.24 2.54
N ARG A 234 2.05 -8.24 2.16
CA ARG A 234 3.36 -8.05 1.53
C ARG A 234 3.49 -8.91 0.29
N ASP A 235 4.19 -8.40 -0.70
CA ASP A 235 4.61 -9.17 -1.87
C ASP A 235 5.98 -8.71 -2.38
N LEU A 236 6.62 -9.56 -3.16
CA LEU A 236 7.82 -9.23 -3.91
C LEU A 236 7.68 -9.83 -5.31
N PRO A 237 7.06 -9.10 -6.25
CA PRO A 237 6.92 -9.57 -7.63
C PRO A 237 8.27 -10.00 -8.22
N PRO A 238 8.35 -11.12 -8.96
CA PRO A 238 9.59 -11.51 -9.62
C PRO A 238 10.07 -10.47 -10.63
N GLU A 239 11.39 -10.30 -10.74
CA GLU A 239 11.99 -9.38 -11.72
C GLU A 239 11.52 -9.67 -13.15
N ALA A 240 11.45 -10.95 -13.52
CA ALA A 240 10.98 -11.38 -14.84
C ALA A 240 9.56 -10.88 -15.14
N LEU A 241 8.64 -10.93 -14.16
CA LEU A 241 7.28 -10.40 -14.32
C LEU A 241 7.31 -8.90 -14.58
N ILE A 242 8.09 -8.15 -13.79
CA ILE A 242 8.17 -6.69 -13.92
C ILE A 242 8.78 -6.28 -15.26
N VAL A 243 9.79 -7.01 -15.75
CA VAL A 243 10.38 -6.80 -17.08
C VAL A 243 9.37 -7.08 -18.18
N GLU A 244 8.65 -8.20 -18.13
CA GLU A 244 7.64 -8.53 -19.14
C GLU A 244 6.47 -7.53 -19.15
N LEU A 245 6.02 -7.09 -17.97
CA LEU A 245 5.01 -6.05 -17.86
C LEU A 245 5.51 -4.71 -18.40
N ALA A 246 6.75 -4.31 -18.09
CA ALA A 246 7.33 -3.08 -18.64
C ALA A 246 7.40 -3.13 -20.17
N ASN A 247 7.84 -4.25 -20.75
CA ASN A 247 7.91 -4.46 -22.20
C ASN A 247 6.51 -4.42 -22.84
N LEU A 248 5.50 -5.03 -22.20
CA LEU A 248 4.13 -5.02 -22.68
C LEU A 248 3.50 -3.62 -22.62
N LEU A 249 3.66 -2.92 -21.50
CA LEU A 249 2.95 -1.68 -21.18
C LEU A 249 3.63 -0.45 -21.77
N ILE A 250 4.96 -0.39 -21.73
CA ILE A 250 5.76 0.80 -22.09
C ILE A 250 6.58 0.54 -23.36
N GLY A 251 7.13 -0.67 -23.49
CA GLY A 251 8.06 -1.07 -24.54
C GLY A 251 9.50 -1.18 -24.06
N GLU A 252 10.35 -1.75 -24.90
CA GLU A 252 11.80 -1.77 -24.67
C GLU A 252 12.35 -0.34 -24.71
N GLU A 253 13.22 0.00 -23.74
CA GLU A 253 14.12 1.15 -23.86
C GLU A 253 15.39 0.78 -24.64
#